data_AF-Q86LE4-F1
#
_entry.id   AF-Q86LE4-F1
#
_cell.length_a   1.000
_cell.length_b   1.000
_cell.length_c   1.000
_cell.angle_alpha   90.00
_cell.angle_beta   90.00
_cell.angle_gamma   90.00
#
_symmetry.space_group_name_H-M   'P 1'
#
loop_
_entity.id
_entity.type
_entity.pdbx_description
1 polymer ?
#
loop_
_entity_poly.entity_id
_entity_poly.type
_entity_poly.pdbx_seq_one_letter_code
_entity_poly.pdbx_strand_id
1 'polypeptide(L)' 'MRGIYICLVFVLVCGLVSGLADVPAESEMAHLRVRRGFGCPFNQGACHRHCRSIRRRGGYCAGLIKQTCTCYRN' A
#
# COMPACT_ATOMS: atom_id res chain seq x y z
N MET A 1 41.93 13.64 9.53
CA MET A 1 42.12 12.57 8.52
C MET A 1 41.56 11.24 9.02
N ARG A 2 42.22 10.55 9.97
CA ARG A 2 41.80 9.21 10.45
C ARG A 2 40.41 9.17 11.10
N GLY A 3 40.07 10.16 11.93
CA GLY A 3 38.73 10.24 12.55
C GLY A 3 37.60 10.44 11.53
N ILE A 4 37.84 11.24 10.49
CA ILE A 4 36.88 11.46 9.40
C ILE A 4 36.64 10.16 8.63
N TYR A 5 37.71 9.40 8.37
CA TYR A 5 37.61 8.11 7.69
C TYR A 5 36.79 7.10 8.51
N ILE A 6 37.01 7.03 9.83
CA ILE A 6 36.24 6.15 10.72
C ILE A 6 34.76 6.55 10.72
N CYS A 7 34.45 7.85 10.84
CA CYS A 7 33.07 8.34 10.75
C CYS A 7 32.42 8.02 9.40
N LEU A 8 33.13 8.18 8.28
CA LEU A 8 32.61 7.86 6.95
C LEU A 8 32.28 6.37 6.81
N VAL A 9 33.18 5.50 7.25
CA VAL A 9 32.95 4.05 7.26
C VAL A 9 31.74 3.70 8.13
N PHE A 10 31.62 4.31 9.31
CA PHE A 10 30.49 4.07 10.21
C PHE A 10 29.15 4.49 9.59
N VAL A 11 29.09 5.68 8.98
CA VAL A 11 27.88 6.16 8.28
C VAL A 11 27.53 5.27 7.09
N LEU A 12 28.52 4.81 6.32
CA LEU A 12 28.30 3.88 5.21
C LEU A 12 27.71 2.54 5.69
N VAL A 13 28.28 1.97 6.76
CA VAL A 13 27.78 0.70 7.33
C VAL A 13 26.37 0.87 7.90
N CYS A 14 26.09 1.94 8.65
CA CYS A 14 24.76 2.24 9.16
C CYS A 14 23.72 2.44 8.04
N GLY A 15 24.10 3.15 6.97
CA GLY A 15 23.25 3.37 5.81
C GLY A 15 22.93 2.06 5.08
N LEU A 16 23.92 1.20 4.87
CA LEU A 16 23.73 -0.11 4.23
C LEU A 16 22.83 -1.02 5.08
N VAL A 17 23.05 -1.09 6.39
CA VAL A 17 22.19 -1.89 7.30
C VAL A 17 20.75 -1.40 7.29
N SER A 18 20.53 -0.09 7.23
CA SER A 18 19.17 0.49 7.16
C SER A 18 18.52 0.23 5.80
N GLY A 19 19.29 0.38 4.71
CA GLY A 19 18.89 0.18 3.32
C GLY A 19 18.40 -1.24 2.99
N LEU A 20 19.01 -2.25 3.62
CA LEU A 20 18.67 -3.65 3.39
C LEU A 20 17.25 -4.01 3.88
N ALA A 21 16.69 -3.24 4.82
CA ALA A 21 15.33 -3.45 5.32
C ALA A 21 14.26 -2.76 4.45
N ASP A 22 14.64 -1.76 3.65
CA ASP A 22 13.76 -1.06 2.71
C ASP A 22 14.06 -1.39 1.24
N VAL A 23 14.49 -2.62 0.95
CA VAL A 23 14.11 -3.23 -0.33
C VAL A 23 12.76 -3.93 -0.12
N PRO A 24 11.60 -3.23 -0.08
CA PRO A 24 10.39 -3.89 -0.51
C PRO A 24 10.65 -4.16 -2.00
N ALA A 25 10.87 -5.43 -2.32
CA ALA A 25 10.83 -5.94 -3.67
C ALA A 25 9.76 -5.16 -4.45
N GLU A 26 10.23 -4.52 -5.51
CA GLU A 26 9.42 -3.80 -6.46
C GLU A 26 8.12 -4.54 -6.80
N SER A 27 7.01 -3.99 -6.33
CA SER A 27 5.78 -3.81 -7.13
C SER A 27 5.28 -5.00 -7.94
N GLU A 28 4.61 -5.97 -7.31
CA GLU A 28 3.65 -6.85 -8.01
C GLU A 28 2.28 -6.90 -7.33
N MET A 29 1.73 -5.74 -7.01
CA MET A 29 0.33 -5.46 -7.33
C MET A 29 0.17 -3.97 -7.16
N ALA A 30 -0.05 -3.26 -8.27
CA ALA A 30 -0.46 -1.88 -8.23
C ALA A 30 -1.57 -1.73 -7.18
N HIS A 31 -1.25 -1.09 -6.05
CA HIS A 31 -2.25 -0.44 -5.25
C HIS A 31 -2.76 0.75 -6.07
N LEU A 32 -3.45 0.47 -7.17
CA LEU A 32 -4.63 1.22 -7.58
C LEU A 32 -5.69 1.00 -6.48
N ARG A 33 -5.38 1.35 -5.23
CA ARG A 33 -6.39 1.83 -4.29
C ARG A 33 -6.79 3.17 -4.87
N VAL A 34 -7.56 3.10 -5.95
CA VAL A 34 -8.29 4.25 -6.41
C VAL A 34 -9.17 4.61 -5.22
N ARG A 35 -8.74 5.63 -4.49
CA ARG A 35 -9.42 6.26 -3.36
C ARG A 35 -10.65 7.00 -3.89
N ARG A 36 -11.49 6.30 -4.64
CA ARG A 36 -12.85 6.72 -4.92
C ARG A 36 -13.61 6.22 -3.71
N GLY A 37 -14.03 7.15 -2.86
CA GLY A 37 -14.95 6.87 -1.77
C GLY A 37 -16.27 6.38 -2.38
N PHE A 38 -16.31 5.12 -2.81
CA PHE A 38 -17.49 4.43 -3.34
C PHE A 38 -18.44 4.12 -2.18
N GLY A 39 -18.72 5.12 -1.34
CA GLY A 39 -19.49 5.03 -0.11
C GLY A 39 -18.71 4.56 1.12
N CYS A 40 -17.52 3.98 1.01
CA CYS A 40 -16.76 3.56 2.17
C CYS A 40 -16.28 4.76 3.03
N PRO A 41 -16.47 4.76 4.37
CA PRO A 41 -16.91 3.65 5.22
C PRO A 41 -18.43 3.56 5.48
N PHE A 42 -19.21 4.62 5.21
CA PHE A 42 -20.60 4.75 5.65
C PHE A 42 -21.63 4.01 4.77
N ASN A 43 -21.26 3.66 3.55
CA ASN A 43 -22.15 3.14 2.52
C ASN A 43 -21.46 2.02 1.72
N GLN A 44 -21.38 0.84 2.33
CA GLN A 44 -20.85 -0.37 1.70
C GLN A 44 -21.66 -0.81 0.47
N GLY A 45 -22.96 -0.50 0.44
CA GLY A 45 -23.84 -0.79 -0.70
C GLY A 45 -23.44 -0.05 -1.98
N ALA A 46 -22.91 1.17 -1.88
CA ALA A 46 -22.37 1.89 -3.04
C ALA A 46 -21.12 1.18 -3.60
N CYS A 47 -20.23 0.69 -2.74
CA CYS A 47 -19.05 -0.08 -3.14
C CYS A 47 -19.45 -1.40 -3.82
N HIS A 48 -20.39 -2.12 -3.22
CA HIS A 48 -20.90 -3.37 -3.79
C HIS A 48 -21.54 -3.17 -5.18
N ARG A 49 -22.36 -2.13 -5.34
CA ARG A 49 -22.97 -1.76 -6.63
C ARG A 49 -21.92 -1.34 -7.65
N HIS A 50 -20.94 -0.53 -7.25
CA HIS A 50 -19.82 -0.15 -8.11
C HIS A 50 -19.08 -1.39 -8.64
N CYS A 51 -18.73 -2.32 -7.77
CA CYS A 51 -18.04 -3.53 -8.22
C CYS A 51 -18.91 -4.36 -9.18
N ARG A 52 -20.22 -4.45 -8.95
CA ARG A 52 -21.15 -5.12 -9.90
C ARG A 52 -21.23 -4.41 -11.25
N SER A 53 -21.19 -3.07 -11.28
CA SER A 53 -21.24 -2.32 -12.54
C SER A 53 -20.01 -2.57 -13.43
N ILE A 54 -18.85 -2.83 -12.82
CA ILE A 54 -17.62 -3.19 -13.54
C ILE A 54 -17.45 -4.70 -13.75
N ARG A 55 -18.57 -5.46 -13.73
CA ARG A 55 -18.61 -6.92 -13.92
C ARG A 55 -17.80 -7.73 -12.90
N ARG A 56 -17.68 -7.24 -11.66
CA ARG A 56 -17.21 -8.04 -10.52
C ARG A 56 -18.41 -8.62 -9.77
N ARG A 57 -18.19 -9.65 -8.95
CA ARG A 57 -19.29 -10.29 -8.19
C ARG A 57 -19.84 -9.36 -7.10
N GLY A 58 -18.96 -8.54 -6.53
CA GLY A 58 -19.32 -7.56 -5.52
C GLY A 58 -18.05 -6.90 -4.97
N GLY A 59 -18.26 -6.07 -3.96
CA GLY A 59 -17.16 -5.49 -3.19
C GLY A 59 -17.56 -5.13 -1.77
N TYR A 60 -16.55 -4.84 -0.96
CA TYR A 60 -16.68 -4.53 0.46
C TYR A 60 -15.70 -3.43 0.87
N CYS A 61 -15.98 -2.78 2.01
CA CYS A 61 -15.10 -1.77 2.58
C CYS A 61 -14.00 -2.41 3.43
N ALA A 62 -12.74 -2.08 3.14
CA ALA A 62 -11.53 -2.67 3.70
C ALA A 62 -10.55 -1.59 4.21
N GLY A 63 -9.53 -2.05 4.95
CA GLY A 63 -8.55 -1.22 5.66
C GLY A 63 -8.97 -0.92 7.11
N LEU A 64 -8.03 -0.40 7.90
CA LEU A 64 -8.20 -0.14 9.33
C LEU A 64 -9.46 0.68 9.65
N ILE A 65 -9.72 1.69 8.81
CA ILE A 65 -10.88 2.59 8.93
C ILE A 65 -11.95 2.34 7.86
N LYS A 66 -11.91 1.17 7.19
CA LYS A 66 -12.86 0.77 6.13
C LYS A 66 -13.03 1.82 5.02
N GLN A 67 -11.99 2.58 4.65
CA GLN A 67 -12.07 3.60 3.59
C GLN A 67 -11.80 3.08 2.18
N THR A 68 -11.34 1.83 2.03
CA THR A 68 -10.99 1.27 0.72
C THR A 68 -12.13 0.39 0.22
N CYS A 69 -12.64 0.61 -0.99
CA CYS A 69 -13.55 -0.34 -1.63
C CYS A 69 -12.74 -1.44 -2.33
N THR A 70 -12.88 -2.68 -1.88
CA THR A 70 -12.24 -3.85 -2.49
C THR A 70 -13.27 -4.63 -3.30
N CYS A 71 -13.04 -4.76 -4.61
CA CYS A 71 -13.87 -5.60 -5.48
C CYS A 71 -13.26 -7.00 -5.61
N TYR A 72 -14.05 -8.05 -5.39
CA TYR A 72 -13.62 -9.42 -5.60
C TYR A 72 -14.21 -9.99 -6.90
N ARG A 73 -13.40 -10.79 -7.60
CA ARG A 73 -13.82 -11.63 -8.73
C ARG A 73 -13.86 -13.07 -8.20
N ASN A 74 -14.84 -13.85 -8.65
CA ASN A 74 -14.73 -15.30 -8.53
C ASN A 74 -13.53 -15.79 -9.34
#